data_AF-A0A1I5I2A5-F1
#
_entry.id   AF-A0A1I5I2A5-F1
#
_cell.length_a   1.000
_cell.length_b   1.000
_cell.length_c   1.000
_cell.angle_alpha   90.00
_cell.angle_beta   90.00
_cell.angle_gamma   90.00
#
_symmetry.space_group_name_H-M   'P 1'
#
loop_
_entity.id
_entity.type
_entity.pdbx_description
1 polymer ?
#
loop_
_entity_poly.entity_id
_entity_poly.type
_entity_poly.pdbx_seq_one_letter_code
_entity_poly.pdbx_strand_id
1 'polypeptide(L)'
;MSTLSEESRQIVASLTHRVGPNADIAKTAHAIISILQDIEAALTPVIGQQGVAALYRRSLHLCGANHPRLTSPCDRVQAGQVLTALKSVLVEQSEADALFFGEMLLTIFYELLTTLIGPSLTARLLRGVWEPSLSDTPSQENSP
;
A
#
# COMPACT_ATOMS: atom_id res chain seq x y z
N MET A 1 7.19 0.68 -21.77
CA MET A 1 6.34 -0.43 -21.28
C MET A 1 7.05 -1.34 -20.27
N SER A 2 8.38 -1.29 -20.13
CA SER A 2 9.12 -2.19 -19.22
C SER A 2 9.12 -1.77 -17.74
N THR A 3 8.96 -0.48 -17.43
CA THR A 3 9.03 0.02 -16.05
C THR A 3 7.83 -0.43 -15.23
N LEU A 4 6.61 -0.31 -15.79
CA LEU A 4 5.35 -0.66 -15.10
C LEU A 4 5.31 -2.11 -14.62
N SER A 5 5.88 -3.02 -15.40
CA SER A 5 6.00 -4.44 -15.04
C SER A 5 7.00 -4.67 -13.91
N GLU A 6 8.07 -3.87 -13.83
CA GLU A 6 9.06 -3.97 -12.75
C GLU A 6 8.49 -3.41 -11.44
N GLU A 7 7.78 -2.28 -11.52
CA GLU A 7 7.20 -1.60 -10.36
C GLU A 7 6.04 -2.41 -9.76
N SER A 8 5.19 -3.00 -10.61
CA SER A 8 4.17 -3.96 -10.17
C SER A 8 4.80 -5.19 -9.50
N ARG A 9 5.90 -5.74 -10.05
CA ARG A 9 6.64 -6.85 -9.42
C ARG A 9 7.22 -6.45 -8.08
N GLN A 10 7.74 -5.23 -7.94
CA GLN A 10 8.25 -4.71 -6.68
C GLN A 10 7.15 -4.57 -5.63
N ILE A 11 5.97 -4.05 -6.00
CA ILE A 11 4.80 -3.97 -5.12
C ILE A 11 4.42 -5.35 -4.58
N VAL A 12 4.28 -6.34 -5.47
CA VAL A 12 3.93 -7.72 -5.09
C VAL A 12 5.00 -8.34 -4.19
N ALA A 13 6.29 -8.14 -4.50
CA ALA A 13 7.39 -8.64 -3.70
C ALA A 13 7.40 -8.02 -2.29
N SER A 14 7.24 -6.70 -2.18
CA SER A 14 7.18 -6.00 -0.89
C SER A 14 5.97 -6.44 -0.06
N LEU A 15 4.80 -6.63 -0.68
CA LEU A 15 3.61 -7.12 0.01
C LEU A 15 3.82 -8.54 0.52
N THR A 16 4.27 -9.46 -0.35
CA THR A 16 4.54 -10.85 0.00
C THR A 16 5.54 -10.95 1.16
N HIS A 17 6.61 -10.14 1.12
CA HIS A 17 7.61 -10.11 2.17
C HIS A 17 7.04 -9.67 3.52
N ARG A 18 6.21 -8.62 3.54
CA ARG A 18 5.58 -8.10 4.78
C ARG A 18 4.50 -9.01 5.36
N VAL A 19 3.81 -9.79 4.51
CA VAL A 19 2.82 -10.77 4.97
C VAL A 19 3.49 -11.98 5.63
N GLY A 20 4.62 -12.43 5.05
CA GLY A 20 5.41 -13.55 5.56
C GLY A 20 4.79 -14.94 5.30
N PRO A 21 5.47 -16.03 5.69
CA PRO A 21 5.12 -17.40 5.30
C PRO A 21 3.89 -17.98 6.02
N ASN A 22 3.44 -17.36 7.11
CA ASN A 22 2.23 -17.75 7.86
C ASN A 22 1.18 -16.66 7.71
N ALA A 23 0.80 -16.39 6.47
CA ALA A 23 -0.21 -15.42 6.12
C ALA A 23 -1.55 -15.78 6.79
N ASP A 24 -2.21 -14.77 7.35
CA ASP A 24 -3.62 -14.81 7.71
C ASP A 24 -4.24 -13.47 7.31
N ILE A 25 -5.56 -13.36 7.39
CA ILE A 25 -6.26 -12.15 6.99
C ILE A 25 -5.83 -10.91 7.80
N ALA A 26 -5.50 -11.08 9.08
CA ALA A 26 -5.12 -9.98 9.96
C ALA A 26 -3.72 -9.46 9.60
N LYS A 27 -2.77 -10.35 9.34
CA LYS A 27 -1.41 -10.02 8.86
C LYS A 27 -1.44 -9.41 7.47
N THR A 28 -2.28 -9.95 6.58
CA THR A 28 -2.49 -9.41 5.24
C THR A 28 -3.00 -7.97 5.32
N ALA A 29 -4.08 -7.75 6.06
CA ALA A 29 -4.62 -6.41 6.28
C ALA A 29 -3.59 -5.49 6.93
N HIS A 30 -2.84 -5.98 7.92
CA HIS A 30 -1.78 -5.20 8.57
C HIS A 30 -0.66 -4.80 7.61
N ALA A 31 -0.17 -5.72 6.78
CA ALA A 31 0.87 -5.48 5.80
C ALA A 31 0.45 -4.42 4.77
N ILE A 32 -0.77 -4.54 4.23
CA ILE A 32 -1.34 -3.56 3.29
C ILE A 32 -1.41 -2.18 3.95
N ILE A 33 -1.94 -2.09 5.17
CA ILE A 33 -2.07 -0.82 5.88
C ILE A 33 -0.71 -0.22 6.23
N SER A 34 0.26 -1.04 6.64
CA SER A 34 1.63 -0.59 6.94
C SER A 34 2.28 0.02 5.70
N ILE A 35 2.15 -0.60 4.52
CA ILE A 35 2.66 -0.03 3.26
C ILE A 35 1.99 1.33 2.98
N LEU A 36 0.67 1.41 3.10
CA LEU A 36 -0.06 2.65 2.85
C LEU A 36 0.30 3.76 3.85
N GLN A 37 0.63 3.41 5.10
CA GLN A 37 1.12 4.38 6.09
C GLN A 37 2.51 4.93 5.72
N ASP A 38 3.42 4.06 5.25
CA ASP A 38 4.75 4.48 4.81
C ASP A 38 4.65 5.40 3.57
N ILE A 39 3.75 5.06 2.64
CA ILE A 39 3.43 5.90 1.48
C ILE A 39 2.88 7.26 1.93
N GLU A 40 1.92 7.28 2.86
CA GLU A 40 1.32 8.52 3.37
C GLU A 40 2.38 9.42 4.02
N ALA A 41 3.29 8.84 4.80
CA ALA A 41 4.40 9.55 5.43
C ALA A 41 5.36 10.14 4.38
N ALA A 42 5.68 9.40 3.32
CA ALA A 42 6.57 9.86 2.24
C ALA A 42 5.93 10.98 1.39
N LEU A 43 4.61 10.94 1.17
CA LEU A 43 3.93 11.85 0.26
C LEU A 43 3.36 13.11 0.93
N THR A 44 3.03 13.04 2.22
CA THR A 44 2.48 14.18 2.97
C THR A 44 3.33 15.45 2.84
N PRO A 45 4.67 15.41 2.92
CA PRO A 45 5.50 16.61 2.75
C PRO A 45 5.47 17.20 1.33
N VAL A 46 5.07 16.42 0.32
CA VAL A 46 5.12 16.82 -1.10
C VAL A 46 3.78 17.33 -1.60
N ILE A 47 2.70 16.59 -1.32
CA ILE A 47 1.35 16.87 -1.85
C ILE A 47 0.34 17.23 -0.75
N GLY A 48 0.77 17.22 0.51
CA GLY A 48 -0.09 17.49 1.67
C GLY A 48 -1.04 16.34 2.00
N GLN A 49 -1.53 16.35 3.24
CA GLN A 49 -2.49 15.35 3.75
C GLN A 49 -3.76 15.24 2.91
N GLN A 50 -4.31 16.37 2.44
CA GLN A 50 -5.50 16.37 1.59
C GLN A 50 -5.22 15.78 0.19
N GLY A 51 -4.02 16.00 -0.36
CA GLY A 51 -3.60 15.41 -1.63
C GLY A 51 -3.49 13.89 -1.53
N VAL A 52 -2.86 13.39 -0.46
CA VAL A 52 -2.76 11.94 -0.18
C VAL A 52 -4.16 11.33 -0.02
N ALA A 53 -5.04 11.96 0.75
CA ALA A 53 -6.40 11.46 0.94
C ALA A 53 -7.22 11.47 -0.36
N ALA A 54 -7.07 12.48 -1.21
CA ALA A 54 -7.71 12.52 -2.52
C ALA A 54 -7.21 11.40 -3.43
N LEU A 55 -5.90 11.13 -3.40
CA LEU A 55 -5.28 10.04 -4.16
C LEU A 55 -5.80 8.67 -3.69
N TYR A 56 -5.86 8.43 -2.37
CA TYR A 56 -6.45 7.19 -1.85
C TYR A 56 -7.91 6.99 -2.25
N ARG A 57 -8.75 8.04 -2.13
CA ARG A 57 -10.15 7.94 -2.58
C ARG A 57 -10.24 7.63 -4.07
N ARG A 58 -9.41 8.26 -4.90
CA ARG A 58 -9.39 8.00 -6.34
C ARG A 58 -8.97 6.56 -6.64
N SER A 59 -7.92 6.05 -5.98
CA SER A 59 -7.48 4.66 -6.15
C SER A 59 -8.57 3.67 -5.74
N LEU A 60 -9.18 3.88 -4.57
CA LEU A 60 -10.27 3.04 -4.06
C LEU A 60 -11.48 3.08 -5.00
N HIS A 61 -11.86 4.24 -5.51
CA HIS A 61 -12.95 4.36 -6.48
C HIS A 61 -12.68 3.53 -7.75
N LEU A 62 -11.44 3.52 -8.25
CA LEU A 62 -11.05 2.72 -9.41
C LEU A 62 -11.03 1.22 -9.11
N CYS A 63 -10.60 0.81 -7.91
CA CYS A 63 -10.73 -0.58 -7.44
C CYS A 63 -12.21 -0.99 -7.33
N GLY A 64 -13.08 -0.05 -6.96
CA GLY A 64 -14.50 -0.27 -6.68
C GLY A 64 -15.32 -0.70 -7.91
N ALA A 65 -14.86 -0.36 -9.11
CA ALA A 65 -15.45 -0.87 -10.35
C ALA A 65 -15.43 -2.40 -10.43
N ASN A 66 -14.41 -3.04 -9.84
CA ASN A 66 -14.26 -4.49 -9.79
C ASN A 66 -14.71 -5.08 -8.44
N HIS A 67 -14.66 -4.30 -7.36
CA HIS A 67 -15.02 -4.74 -6.00
C HIS A 67 -15.86 -3.69 -5.23
N PRO A 68 -17.16 -3.54 -5.53
CA PRO A 68 -17.98 -2.46 -4.96
C PRO A 68 -18.16 -2.53 -3.44
N ARG A 69 -18.14 -3.76 -2.89
CA ARG A 69 -18.29 -4.00 -1.45
C ARG A 69 -17.11 -3.47 -0.63
N LEU A 70 -15.92 -3.36 -1.24
CA LEU A 70 -14.69 -2.97 -0.55
C LEU A 70 -14.49 -1.45 -0.46
N THR A 71 -15.23 -0.67 -1.25
CA THR A 71 -14.88 0.73 -1.53
C THR A 71 -15.93 1.71 -1.02
N SER A 72 -17.20 1.30 -0.99
CA SER A 72 -18.32 2.04 -0.40
C SER A 72 -18.11 2.53 1.04
N PRO A 73 -17.42 1.78 1.94
CA PRO A 73 -17.14 2.26 3.30
C PRO A 73 -16.11 3.39 3.36
N CYS A 74 -15.18 3.46 2.40
CA CYS A 74 -14.09 4.43 2.41
C CYS A 74 -14.46 5.79 1.79
N ASP A 75 -15.47 5.83 0.91
CA ASP A 75 -15.89 7.07 0.21
C ASP A 75 -16.42 8.16 1.15
N ARG A 76 -16.96 7.77 2.32
CA ARG A 76 -17.58 8.69 3.29
C ARG A 76 -16.68 9.12 4.44
N VAL A 77 -15.41 8.72 4.41
CA VAL A 77 -14.51 8.83 5.57
C VAL A 77 -13.57 10.03 5.43
N GLN A 78 -13.29 10.70 6.56
CA GLN A 78 -12.38 11.85 6.60
C GLN A 78 -10.94 11.42 6.25
N ALA A 79 -10.12 12.36 5.74
CA ALA A 79 -8.77 12.10 5.24
C ALA A 79 -7.92 11.21 6.18
N GLY A 80 -7.86 11.52 7.48
CA GLY A 80 -7.08 10.76 8.46
C GLY A 80 -7.72 9.45 8.94
N GLN A 81 -8.87 9.05 8.40
CA GLN A 81 -9.57 7.83 8.81
C GLN A 81 -9.68 6.79 7.67
N VAL A 82 -9.25 7.13 6.45
CA VAL A 82 -9.38 6.26 5.26
C VAL A 82 -8.69 4.91 5.49
N LEU A 83 -7.46 4.91 6.03
CA LEU A 83 -6.71 3.67 6.28
C LEU A 83 -7.35 2.82 7.38
N THR A 84 -7.91 3.44 8.42
CA THR A 84 -8.65 2.72 9.47
C THR A 84 -9.90 2.04 8.91
N ALA A 85 -10.68 2.76 8.09
CA ALA A 85 -11.86 2.19 7.44
C ALA A 85 -11.47 1.05 6.49
N LEU A 86 -10.40 1.24 5.71
CA LEU A 86 -9.89 0.21 4.81
C LEU A 86 -9.47 -1.05 5.56
N LYS A 87 -8.80 -0.91 6.72
CA LYS A 87 -8.41 -2.05 7.56
C LYS A 87 -9.63 -2.87 7.99
N SER A 88 -10.69 -2.21 8.46
CA SER A 88 -11.93 -2.88 8.88
C SER A 88 -12.57 -3.66 7.73
N VAL A 89 -12.55 -3.11 6.51
CA VAL A 89 -13.07 -3.80 5.34
C VAL A 89 -12.23 -5.01 4.95
N LEU A 90 -10.90 -4.88 5.00
CA LEU A 90 -9.96 -5.95 4.66
C LEU A 90 -10.11 -7.16 5.58
N VAL A 91 -10.28 -6.96 6.89
CA VAL A 91 -10.41 -8.07 7.85
C VAL A 91 -11.70 -8.89 7.68
N GLU A 92 -12.69 -8.36 6.97
CA GLU A 92 -13.94 -9.07 6.64
C GLU A 92 -13.83 -9.93 5.38
N GLN A 93 -12.70 -9.86 4.66
CA GLN A 93 -12.49 -10.61 3.41
C GLN A 93 -11.80 -11.96 3.63
N SER A 94 -11.79 -12.77 2.58
CA SER A 94 -10.85 -13.88 2.51
C SER A 94 -9.42 -13.36 2.35
N GLU A 95 -8.43 -14.14 2.78
CA GLU A 95 -7.01 -13.80 2.63
C GLU A 95 -6.64 -13.54 1.16
N ALA A 96 -7.09 -14.42 0.25
CA ALA A 96 -6.82 -14.29 -1.18
C ALA A 96 -7.43 -13.00 -1.76
N ASP A 97 -8.67 -12.67 -1.38
CA ASP A 97 -9.33 -11.45 -1.84
C ASP A 97 -8.64 -10.20 -1.29
N ALA A 98 -8.21 -10.22 -0.02
CA ALA A 98 -7.49 -9.11 0.60
C ALA A 98 -6.12 -8.88 -0.05
N LEU A 99 -5.37 -9.95 -0.33
CA LEU A 99 -4.10 -9.88 -1.07
C LEU A 99 -4.30 -9.30 -2.46
N PHE A 100 -5.22 -9.88 -3.24
CA PHE A 100 -5.51 -9.43 -4.60
C PHE A 100 -5.94 -7.96 -4.64
N PHE A 101 -6.84 -7.57 -3.73
CA PHE A 101 -7.26 -6.18 -3.61
C PHE A 101 -6.11 -5.26 -3.21
N GLY A 102 -5.24 -5.68 -2.28
CA GLY A 102 -4.06 -4.93 -1.87
C GLY A 102 -3.10 -4.66 -3.02
N GLU A 103 -2.77 -5.68 -3.81
CA GLU A 103 -1.93 -5.55 -5.01
C GLU A 103 -2.54 -4.60 -6.04
N MET A 104 -3.83 -4.77 -6.33
CA MET A 104 -4.55 -3.91 -7.28
C MET A 104 -4.58 -2.45 -6.80
N LEU A 105 -4.87 -2.21 -5.51
CA LEU A 105 -4.92 -0.88 -4.92
C LEU A 105 -3.56 -0.18 -4.99
N LEU A 106 -2.48 -0.86 -4.59
CA LEU A 106 -1.13 -0.30 -4.62
C LEU A 106 -0.66 -0.02 -6.05
N THR A 107 -1.01 -0.88 -7.01
CA THR A 107 -0.69 -0.68 -8.43
C THR A 107 -1.40 0.56 -8.98
N ILE A 108 -2.72 0.66 -8.80
CA ILE A 108 -3.50 1.83 -9.26
C ILE A 108 -2.99 3.11 -8.59
N PHE A 109 -2.68 3.05 -7.30
CA PHE A 109 -2.11 4.18 -6.57
C PHE A 109 -0.79 4.66 -7.19
N TYR A 110 0.14 3.73 -7.46
CA TYR A 110 1.43 4.03 -8.06
C TYR A 110 1.27 4.67 -9.46
N GLU A 111 0.35 4.16 -10.28
CA GLU A 111 0.04 4.69 -11.60
C GLU A 111 -0.54 6.11 -11.56
N LEU A 112 -1.52 6.34 -10.66
CA LEU A 112 -2.10 7.66 -10.47
C LEU A 112 -1.06 8.67 -9.99
N LEU A 113 -0.22 8.27 -9.03
CA LEU A 113 0.87 9.11 -8.54
C LEU A 113 1.87 9.42 -9.66
N THR A 114 2.28 8.42 -10.43
CA THR A 114 3.14 8.58 -11.61
C THR A 114 2.57 9.54 -12.64
N THR A 115 1.25 9.52 -12.85
CA THR A 115 0.57 10.47 -13.73
C THR A 115 0.56 11.89 -13.17
N LEU A 116 0.43 12.03 -11.84
CA LEU A 116 0.32 13.33 -11.18
C LEU A 116 1.67 14.05 -11.05
N ILE A 117 2.72 13.33 -10.67
CA ILE A 117 4.03 13.91 -10.30
C ILE A 117 5.21 13.43 -11.15
N GLY A 118 4.95 12.50 -12.09
CA GLY A 118 5.95 11.94 -12.99
C GLY A 118 6.69 10.72 -12.42
N PRO A 119 7.12 9.78 -13.29
CA PRO A 119 7.69 8.49 -12.88
C PRO A 119 8.97 8.63 -12.06
N SER A 120 9.85 9.56 -12.43
CA SER A 120 11.12 9.78 -11.72
C SER A 120 10.91 10.23 -10.28
N LEU A 121 9.90 11.07 -10.01
CA LEU A 121 9.63 11.54 -8.67
C LEU A 121 8.90 10.46 -7.85
N THR A 122 7.95 9.75 -8.46
CA THR A 122 7.29 8.60 -7.83
C THR A 122 8.29 7.55 -7.35
N ALA A 123 9.17 7.09 -8.24
CA ALA A 123 10.17 6.06 -7.91
C ALA A 123 11.13 6.54 -6.81
N ARG A 124 11.47 7.83 -6.78
CA ARG A 124 12.35 8.39 -5.74
C ARG A 124 11.66 8.50 -4.38
N LEU A 125 10.41 8.93 -4.33
CA LEU A 125 9.66 9.10 -3.08
C LEU A 125 9.29 7.75 -2.46
N LEU A 126 8.96 6.75 -3.28
CA LEU A 126 8.50 5.45 -2.79
C LEU A 126 9.63 4.43 -2.61
N ARG A 127 10.87 4.76 -2.98
CA ARG A 127 12.02 3.84 -2.84
C ARG A 127 12.11 3.22 -1.45
N GLY A 128 12.06 4.04 -0.40
CA GLY A 128 12.18 3.58 0.99
C GLY A 128 10.96 2.81 1.51
N VAL A 129 9.82 2.86 0.81
CA VAL A 129 8.62 2.06 1.15
C VAL A 129 8.83 0.61 0.73
N TRP A 130 9.45 0.41 -0.42
CA TRP A 130 9.61 -0.91 -1.03
C TRP A 130 10.82 -1.67 -0.51
N GLU A 131 11.84 -0.95 -0.04
CA GLU A 131 13.00 -1.54 0.61
C GLU A 131 12.57 -2.29 1.89
N PRO A 132 12.96 -3.56 2.06
CA PRO A 132 12.79 -4.25 3.34
C PRO A 132 13.41 -3.39 4.43
N SER A 133 12.68 -3.09 5.50
CA SER A 133 13.28 -2.41 6.65
C SER A 133 14.46 -3.26 7.12
N LEU A 134 15.68 -2.74 6.98
CA LEU A 134 16.94 -3.41 7.36
C LEU A 134 17.09 -3.61 8.88
N SER A 135 15.99 -3.62 9.62
CA SER A 135 15.95 -3.77 11.07
C SER A 135 16.08 -5.23 11.54
N ASP A 136 16.20 -6.20 10.63
CA ASP A 136 16.80 -7.49 10.96
C ASP A 136 18.33 -7.35 11.02
N THR A 137 18.82 -6.64 12.03
CA THR A 137 20.18 -6.88 12.50
C THR A 137 20.20 -8.28 13.11
N PRO A 138 20.91 -9.27 12.55
CA PRO A 138 21.16 -10.50 13.29
C PRO A 138 21.95 -10.08 14.53
N SER A 139 21.31 -10.28 15.70
CA SER A 139 21.90 -10.05 17.01
C SER A 139 23.34 -10.52 17.00
N GLN A 140 24.27 -9.60 17.31
CA GLN A 140 25.68 -9.92 17.47
C GLN A 140 25.82 -11.12 18.41
N GLU A 141 26.28 -12.25 17.87
CA GLU A 141 26.71 -13.40 18.64
C GLU A 141 27.97 -12.97 19.41
N ASN A 142 27.79 -12.75 20.71
CA ASN A 142 28.86 -12.43 21.64
C ASN A 142 29.81 -13.62 21.80
N SER A 143 31.09 -13.33 21.55
CA SER A 143 32.29 -13.80 22.27
C SER A 143 32.64 -15.30 22.32
N PRO A 144 33.96 -15.57 22.36
CA PRO A 144 34.57 -15.95 23.64
C PRO A 144 35.42 -14.83 24.27
#